data_AF-A0A7K7LHT1-F1
#
_entry.id   AF-A0A7K7LHT1-F1
#
_cell.length_a   1.000
_cell.length_b   1.000
_cell.length_c   1.000
_cell.angle_alpha   90.00
_cell.angle_beta   90.00
_cell.angle_gamma   90.00
#
_symmetry.space_group_name_H-M   'P 1'
#
loop_
_entity.id
_entity.type
_entity.pdbx_description
1 polymer ?
#
loop_
_entity_poly.entity_id
_entity_poly.type
_entity_poly.pdbx_seq_one_letter_code
_entity_poly.pdbx_strand_id
1 'polypeptide(L)' 'KQDERYQGRTEFFHSEFGAGNMSLLLKNIRSSDKGSYTCMVSFNDEYHDVLIELKVAG' A
#
# COMPACT_ATOMS: atom_id res chain seq x y z
N LYS A 1 13.22 0.87 -3.91
CA LYS A 1 13.48 2.07 -3.06
C LYS A 1 12.16 2.77 -2.83
N GLN A 2 11.87 3.23 -1.61
CA GLN A 2 10.63 3.93 -1.32
C GLN A 2 10.63 5.34 -1.92
N ASP A 3 9.48 5.81 -2.37
CA ASP A 3 9.28 7.21 -2.77
C ASP A 3 9.49 8.15 -1.56
N GLU A 4 10.16 9.28 -1.80
CA GLU A 4 10.52 10.25 -0.75
C GLU A 4 9.31 10.75 0.03
N ARG A 5 8.16 10.88 -0.65
CA ARG A 5 6.90 11.32 -0.03
C ARG A 5 6.40 10.39 1.08
N TYR A 6 6.69 9.09 0.94
CA TYR A 6 6.23 8.05 1.85
C TYR A 6 7.34 7.57 2.78
N GLN A 7 8.58 8.02 2.60
CA GLN A 7 9.77 7.50 3.28
C GLN A 7 9.57 7.37 4.81
N GLY A 8 9.75 6.16 5.32
CA GLY A 8 9.60 5.85 6.76
C GLY A 8 8.15 5.84 7.28
N ARG A 9 7.17 6.02 6.39
CA ARG A 9 5.73 6.02 6.72
C ARG A 9 5.00 4.78 6.23
N THR A 10 5.63 3.89 5.45
CA THR A 10 4.97 2.67 4.99
C THR A 10 5.59 1.42 5.60
N GLU A 11 4.75 0.43 5.86
CA GLU A 11 5.17 -0.87 6.38
C GLU A 11 4.31 -1.98 5.77
N PHE A 12 4.94 -3.11 5.45
CA PHE A 12 4.25 -4.33 5.06
C PHE A 12 4.24 -5.31 6.23
N PHE A 13 3.18 -6.11 6.32
CA PHE A 13 3.06 -7.20 7.29
C PHE A 13 3.76 -8.46 6.77
N HIS A 14 5.09 -8.44 6.65
CA HIS A 14 5.86 -9.52 6.02
C HIS A 14 5.62 -10.91 6.63
N SER A 15 5.37 -11.00 7.94
CA SER A 15 5.04 -12.26 8.61
C SER A 15 3.73 -12.88 8.13
N GLU A 16 2.81 -12.08 7.60
CA GLU A 16 1.48 -12.48 7.19
C GLU A 16 1.38 -12.82 5.69
N PHE A 17 2.48 -12.70 4.94
CA PHE A 17 2.48 -12.96 3.50
C PHE A 17 2.09 -14.40 3.17
N GLY A 18 2.53 -15.38 3.98
CA GLY A 18 2.15 -16.79 3.83
C GLY A 18 0.66 -17.05 4.05
N ALA A 19 -0.03 -16.17 4.78
CA ALA A 19 -1.48 -16.21 4.99
C ALA A 19 -2.26 -15.38 3.94
N GLY A 20 -1.56 -14.79 2.96
CA GLY A 20 -2.16 -13.98 1.89
C GLY A 20 -2.40 -12.51 2.24
N ASN A 21 -1.97 -12.03 3.42
CA ASN A 21 -2.12 -10.62 3.78
C ASN A 21 -0.96 -9.80 3.21
N MET A 22 -1.22 -9.16 2.08
CA MET A 22 -0.27 -8.27 1.41
C MET A 22 -0.59 -6.78 1.64
N SER A 23 -1.30 -6.46 2.72
CA SER A 23 -1.72 -5.09 3.04
C SER A 23 -0.53 -4.17 3.31
N LEU A 24 -0.65 -2.92 2.87
CA LEU A 24 0.30 -1.85 3.16
C LEU A 24 -0.26 -0.94 4.25
N LEU A 25 0.47 -0.75 5.34
CA LEU A 25 0.17 0.26 6.35
C LEU A 25 0.82 1.59 5.96
N LEU A 26 0.04 2.66 5.85
CA LEU A 26 0.53 4.04 5.71
C LEU A 26 0.31 4.82 7.01
N LYS A 27 1.40 5.23 7.66
CA LYS A 27 1.42 5.97 8.94
C LYS A 27 1.40 7.49 8.71
N ASN A 28 1.00 8.23 9.74
CA ASN A 28 1.02 9.70 9.77
C ASN A 28 0.32 10.34 8.56
N ILE A 29 -0.90 9.88 8.25
CA ILE A 29 -1.70 10.32 7.09
C ILE A 29 -1.78 11.84 7.00
N ARG A 30 -1.59 12.37 5.79
CA ARG A 30 -1.65 13.80 5.48
C ARG A 30 -2.77 14.04 4.47
N SER A 31 -3.32 15.26 4.43
CA SER A 31 -4.34 15.64 3.44
C SER A 31 -3.86 15.43 2.01
N SER A 32 -2.55 15.60 1.75
CA SER A 32 -1.96 15.34 0.44
C SER A 32 -2.07 13.88 0.03
N ASP A 33 -2.11 12.93 0.97
CA ASP A 33 -2.17 11.48 0.72
C ASP A 33 -3.50 11.01 0.15
N LYS A 34 -4.52 11.88 0.11
CA LYS A 34 -5.73 11.63 -0.67
C LYS A 34 -5.36 11.33 -2.13
N GLY A 35 -5.96 10.28 -2.70
CA GLY A 35 -5.77 9.92 -4.09
C GLY A 35 -6.06 8.45 -4.38
N SER A 36 -5.81 8.05 -5.62
CA SER A 36 -5.91 6.66 -6.05
C SER A 36 -4.59 5.93 -5.86
N TYR A 37 -4.67 4.74 -5.28
CA TYR A 37 -3.56 3.83 -5.07
C TYR A 37 -3.87 2.53 -5.80
N THR A 38 -2.85 1.90 -6.36
CA THR A 38 -2.97 0.56 -6.94
C THR A 38 -2.12 -0.39 -6.13
N CYS A 39 -2.74 -1.43 -5.58
CA CYS A 39 -1.99 -2.58 -5.09
C CYS A 39 -1.72 -3.49 -6.29
N MET A 40 -0.47 -3.89 -6.49
CA MET A 40 -0.06 -4.80 -7.57
C MET A 40 0.70 -5.96 -6.94
N VAL A 41 0.26 -7.18 -7.24
CA VAL A 41 0.87 -8.41 -6.76
C VAL A 41 1.16 -9.29 -7.96
N SER A 42 2.38 -9.80 -8.06
CA SER A 42 2.74 -10.81 -9.07
C SER A 42 3.45 -11.99 -8.42
N PHE A 43 2.97 -13.19 -8.69
CA PHE A 43 3.53 -14.45 -8.21
C PHE A 43 3.20 -15.58 -9.20
N ASN A 44 4.13 -16.51 -9.44
CA ASN A 44 3.92 -17.71 -10.28
C ASN A 44 3.19 -17.43 -11.62
N ASP A 45 3.66 -16.44 -12.38
CA ASP A 45 3.06 -15.98 -13.65
C ASP A 45 1.65 -15.40 -13.55
N GLU A 46 1.08 -15.27 -12.35
CA GLU A 46 -0.13 -14.52 -12.08
C GLU A 46 0.16 -13.05 -11.78
N TYR A 47 -0.79 -12.20 -12.15
CA TYR A 47 -0.79 -10.77 -11.88
C TYR A 47 -2.17 -10.36 -11.38
N HIS A 48 -2.20 -9.69 -10.24
CA HIS A 48 -3.41 -9.19 -9.61
C HIS A 48 -3.21 -7.72 -9.27
N ASP A 49 -4.17 -6.87 -9.62
CA ASP A 49 -4.19 -5.49 -9.20
C ASP A 49 -5.56 -5.04 -8.72
N VAL A 50 -5.56 -4.06 -7.83
CA VAL A 50 -6.78 -3.43 -7.33
C VAL A 50 -6.56 -1.94 -7.14
N LEU A 51 -7.51 -1.16 -7.63
CA LEU A 51 -7.57 0.28 -7.43
C LEU A 51 -8.29 0.60 -6.11
N ILE A 52 -7.66 1.41 -5.28
CA ILE A 52 -8.16 1.86 -3.98
C ILE A 52 -8.19 3.39 -3.99
N GLU A 53 -9.33 3.98 -3.66
CA GLU A 53 -9.44 5.43 -3.44
C GLU A 53 -9.24 5.75 -1.95
N LEU A 54 -8.13 6.41 -1.60
CA LEU A 54 -7.89 6.89 -0.24
C LEU A 54 -8.57 8.25 -0.05
N LYS A 55 -9.56 8.29 0.84
CA LYS A 55 -10.21 9.52 1.29
C LYS A 55 -9.63 9.92 2.65
N VAL A 56 -9.18 11.16 2.76
CA VAL A 56 -8.70 11.75 4.02
C VAL A 56 -9.70 12.80 4.46
N ALA A 57 -10.25 12.63 5.65
CA ALA A 57 -11.12 13.62 6.28
C ALA A 57 -10.26 14.77 6.83
N GLY A 58 -10.79 16.00 6.72
CA GLY A 58 -10.20 17.20 7.32
C GLY A 58 -10.66 17.42 8.74
#